data_AF-A0AA38MTB5-F1
#
_entry.id   AF-A0AA38MTB5-F1
#
_cell.length_a   1.000
_cell.length_b   1.000
_cell.length_c   1.000
_cell.angle_alpha   90.00
_cell.angle_beta   90.00
_cell.angle_gamma   90.00
#
_symmetry.space_group_name_H-M   'P 1'
#
loop_
_entity.id
_entity.type
_entity.pdbx_description
1 polymer ?
#
loop_
_entity_poly.entity_id
_entity_poly.type
_entity_poly.pdbx_seq_one_letter_code
_entity_poly.pdbx_strand_id
1 'polypeptide(L)'
;MKFTTIFAFLFAVAALSVSATPFRETNGERMARGLPPLPPQKRSGTPVYAAKRTGPSSSPGSCTTGPVQCCNTVTTADDPVAALLLGLLGIVIPADILVGLTCSPISVIGASSSSCSAQTVCCTDNSSSLISIGCLPIHFLVTL
;
A
#
# COMPACT_ATOMS: atom_id res chain seq x y z
N MET A 1 24.16 54.15 20.55
CA MET A 1 23.49 53.79 19.27
C MET A 1 24.42 53.16 18.21
N LYS A 2 25.75 53.32 18.27
CA LYS A 2 26.69 52.73 17.28
C LYS A 2 27.17 51.30 17.60
N PHE A 3 27.22 50.90 18.88
CA PHE A 3 27.66 49.55 19.27
C PHE A 3 26.59 48.47 19.06
N THR A 4 25.31 48.83 19.19
CA THR A 4 24.17 47.94 18.95
C THR A 4 24.06 47.54 17.48
N THR A 5 24.39 48.43 16.55
CA THR A 5 24.40 48.12 15.11
C THR A 5 25.58 47.24 14.72
N ILE A 6 26.74 47.42 15.37
CA ILE A 6 27.93 46.56 15.16
C ILE A 6 27.66 45.14 15.65
N PHE A 7 27.07 44.97 16.84
CA PHE A 7 26.69 43.65 17.35
C PHE A 7 25.62 42.97 16.49
N ALA A 8 24.63 43.73 16.00
CA ALA A 8 23.62 43.21 15.10
C ALA A 8 24.20 42.76 13.75
N PHE A 9 25.15 43.51 13.19
CA PHE A 9 25.84 43.11 11.95
C PHE A 9 26.72 41.87 12.14
N LEU A 10 27.48 41.78 13.24
CA LEU A 10 28.31 40.61 13.52
C LEU A 10 27.47 39.34 13.76
N PHE A 11 26.33 39.47 14.44
CA PHE A 11 25.42 38.35 14.67
C PHE A 11 24.75 37.89 13.36
N ALA A 12 24.38 38.83 12.48
CA ALA A 12 23.81 38.52 11.17
C ALA A 12 24.82 37.78 10.25
N VAL A 13 26.10 38.16 10.28
CA VAL A 13 27.15 37.48 9.49
C VAL A 13 27.43 36.07 10.02
N ALA A 14 27.41 35.87 11.35
CA ALA A 14 27.61 34.54 11.95
C ALA A 14 26.43 33.58 11.69
N ALA A 15 25.20 34.10 11.54
CA ALA A 15 24.03 33.28 11.23
C ALA A 15 23.98 32.81 9.76
N LEU A 16 24.64 33.52 8.85
CA LEU A 16 24.66 33.18 7.42
C LEU A 16 25.76 32.18 7.03
N SER A 17 26.73 31.91 7.91
CA SER A 17 27.80 30.93 7.67
C SER A 17 27.49 29.52 8.17
N VAL A 18 26.27 29.27 8.70
CA VAL A 18 25.76 27.91 8.92
C VAL A 18 25.27 27.33 7.60
N SER A 19 26.15 27.27 6.60
CA SER A 19 25.98 26.32 5.52
C SER A 19 26.18 24.93 6.11
N ALA A 20 25.16 24.08 6.01
CA ALA A 20 25.28 22.65 6.23
C ALA A 20 26.25 22.08 5.18
N THR A 21 27.56 22.24 5.39
CA THR A 21 28.53 21.48 4.64
C THR A 21 28.28 20.02 5.01
N PRO A 22 27.91 19.16 4.05
CA PRO A 22 27.85 17.75 4.35
C PRO A 22 29.26 17.34 4.79
N PHE A 23 29.42 17.00 6.08
CA PHE A 23 30.69 16.57 6.66
C PHE A 23 31.28 15.34 5.96
N ARG A 24 30.49 14.68 5.11
CA ARG A 24 30.94 13.59 4.26
C ARG A 24 30.81 13.96 2.79
N GLU A 25 31.98 14.03 2.16
CA GLU A 25 32.12 13.95 0.72
C GLU A 25 31.40 12.70 0.19
N THR A 26 30.42 12.90 -0.70
CA THR A 26 29.70 11.81 -1.35
C THR A 26 30.48 11.30 -2.55
N ASN A 27 30.09 10.13 -3.07
CA ASN A 27 30.66 9.62 -4.30
C ASN A 27 30.39 10.55 -5.50
N GLY A 28 29.29 11.32 -5.47
CA GLY A 28 28.95 12.29 -6.52
C GLY A 28 29.99 13.40 -6.65
N GLU A 29 30.41 14.01 -5.54
CA GLU A 29 31.43 15.07 -5.56
C GLU A 29 32.81 14.55 -5.96
N ARG A 30 33.12 13.27 -5.71
CA ARG A 30 34.39 12.64 -6.13
C ARG A 30 34.44 12.38 -7.63
N MET A 31 33.34 11.91 -8.18
CA MET A 31 33.21 11.71 -9.62
C MET A 31 33.25 13.04 -10.37
N ALA A 32 32.65 14.10 -9.83
CA ALA A 32 32.73 15.45 -10.39
C ALA A 32 34.18 15.97 -10.48
N ARG A 33 35.10 15.43 -9.66
CA ARG A 33 36.54 15.74 -9.68
C ARG A 33 37.40 14.68 -10.37
N GLY A 34 36.79 13.70 -11.04
CA GLY A 34 37.51 12.62 -11.75
C GLY A 34 38.17 11.59 -10.83
N LEU A 35 37.82 11.56 -9.54
CA LEU A 35 38.34 10.57 -8.60
C LEU A 35 37.44 9.32 -8.57
N PRO A 36 38.01 8.10 -8.47
CA PRO A 36 37.24 6.85 -8.40
C PRO A 36 36.47 6.76 -7.08
N PRO A 37 35.26 6.17 -7.00
CA PRO A 37 34.37 6.19 -5.81
C PRO A 37 34.99 5.58 -4.55
N LEU A 38 34.50 5.98 -3.36
CA LEU A 38 34.98 5.44 -2.09
C LEU A 38 34.51 3.98 -1.93
N PRO A 39 35.31 3.10 -1.32
CA PRO A 39 34.89 1.74 -1.04
C PRO A 39 33.73 1.72 -0.04
N PRO A 40 32.84 0.71 -0.11
CA PRO A 40 31.70 0.59 0.80
C PRO A 40 32.21 0.39 2.23
N GLN A 41 31.83 1.29 3.15
CA GLN A 41 32.11 1.08 4.56
C GLN A 41 31.18 -0.01 5.12
N LYS A 42 31.79 -1.08 5.65
CA LYS A 42 31.06 -2.07 6.44
C LYS A 42 30.59 -1.41 7.74
N ARG A 43 29.37 -0.89 7.74
CA ARG A 43 28.71 -0.51 9.00
C ARG A 43 28.43 -1.81 9.75
N SER A 44 29.05 -2.00 10.90
CA SER A 44 28.62 -3.02 11.85
C SER A 44 27.12 -2.81 12.05
N GLY A 45 26.32 -3.82 11.70
CA GLY A 45 24.87 -3.72 11.75
C GLY A 45 24.46 -3.25 13.15
N THR A 46 23.68 -2.17 13.22
CA THR A 46 22.89 -1.88 14.42
C THR A 46 22.11 -3.15 14.76
N PRO A 47 22.02 -3.58 16.03
CA PRO A 47 21.20 -4.72 16.39
C PRO A 47 19.79 -4.42 15.91
N VAL A 48 19.36 -5.17 14.88
CA VAL A 48 17.99 -5.12 14.41
C VAL A 48 17.20 -5.72 15.56
N TYR A 49 16.62 -4.88 16.42
CA TYR A 49 15.46 -5.31 17.20
C TYR A 49 14.56 -5.98 16.17
N ALA A 50 14.36 -7.30 16.31
CA ALA A 50 13.76 -8.11 15.28
C ALA A 50 12.45 -7.44 14.84
N ALA A 51 12.48 -6.75 13.69
CA ALA A 51 11.27 -6.28 13.08
C ALA A 51 10.40 -7.53 12.94
N LYS A 52 9.18 -7.50 13.49
CA LYS A 52 8.22 -8.59 13.40
C LYS A 52 8.25 -9.06 11.94
N ARG A 53 8.75 -10.28 11.71
CA ARG A 53 8.82 -10.84 10.36
C ARG A 53 7.38 -10.87 9.87
N THR A 54 7.01 -9.92 9.01
CA THR A 54 5.94 -10.17 8.06
C THR A 54 6.47 -11.34 7.25
N GLY A 55 5.90 -12.52 7.51
CA GLY A 55 6.09 -13.65 6.60
C GLY A 55 5.76 -13.19 5.18
N PRO A 56 6.24 -13.90 4.14
CA PRO A 56 5.80 -13.60 2.80
C PRO A 56 4.27 -13.51 2.83
N SER A 57 3.72 -12.39 2.33
CA SER A 57 2.32 -12.34 1.97
C SER A 57 2.09 -13.62 1.18
N SER A 58 1.15 -14.45 1.63
CA SER A 58 0.67 -15.60 0.88
C SER A 58 0.62 -15.20 -0.59
N SER A 59 1.16 -16.06 -1.47
CA SER A 59 1.07 -15.89 -2.93
C SER A 59 -0.27 -15.26 -3.26
N PRO A 60 -0.35 -14.16 -4.03
CA PRO A 60 -1.62 -13.50 -4.31
C PRO A 60 -2.57 -14.60 -4.78
N GLY A 61 -3.62 -14.84 -3.98
CA GLY A 61 -4.57 -15.92 -4.27
C GLY A 61 -5.08 -15.71 -5.69
N SER A 62 -4.75 -16.62 -6.59
CA SER A 62 -5.18 -16.51 -7.98
C SER A 62 -6.65 -16.88 -8.04
N CYS A 63 -7.50 -15.93 -8.38
CA CYS A 63 -8.89 -16.21 -8.70
C CYS A 63 -8.95 -16.93 -10.05
N THR A 64 -9.34 -18.20 -10.04
CA THR A 64 -9.63 -18.98 -11.26
C THR A 64 -11.03 -18.75 -11.80
N THR A 65 -11.92 -18.19 -10.99
CA THR A 65 -13.35 -17.96 -11.30
C THR A 65 -13.66 -16.57 -11.84
N GLY A 66 -12.71 -15.62 -11.80
CA GLY A 66 -12.95 -14.23 -12.21
C GLY A 66 -11.90 -13.24 -11.70
N PRO A 67 -12.09 -11.93 -11.89
CA PRO A 67 -11.18 -10.91 -11.37
C PRO A 67 -11.24 -10.81 -9.83
N VAL A 68 -10.10 -10.51 -9.20
CA VAL A 68 -10.02 -10.24 -7.77
C VAL A 68 -10.73 -8.92 -7.46
N GLN A 69 -11.55 -8.91 -6.41
CA GLN A 69 -12.27 -7.74 -5.96
C GLN A 69 -12.04 -7.46 -4.47
N CYS A 70 -12.10 -6.18 -4.12
CA CYS A 70 -12.01 -5.70 -2.75
C CYS A 70 -13.38 -5.20 -2.32
N CYS A 71 -14.05 -5.93 -1.42
CA CYS A 71 -15.38 -5.58 -0.92
C CYS A 71 -15.27 -5.17 0.55
N ASN A 72 -16.03 -4.15 0.98
CA ASN A 72 -16.08 -3.79 2.40
C ASN A 72 -16.79 -4.86 3.23
N THR A 73 -17.86 -5.43 2.67
CA THR A 73 -18.66 -6.44 3.34
C THR A 73 -18.97 -7.59 2.38
N VAL A 74 -18.86 -8.81 2.90
CA VAL A 74 -19.26 -10.04 2.21
C VAL A 74 -20.37 -10.67 3.04
N THR A 75 -21.54 -10.83 2.45
CA THR A 75 -22.76 -11.33 3.09
C THR A 75 -23.42 -12.39 2.21
N THR A 76 -24.48 -13.02 2.68
CA THR A 76 -25.31 -13.90 1.84
C THR A 76 -26.36 -13.09 1.09
N ALA A 77 -26.92 -13.66 0.01
CA ALA A 77 -27.97 -13.04 -0.78
C ALA A 77 -29.27 -12.80 0.02
N ASP A 78 -29.50 -13.54 1.11
CA ASP A 78 -30.62 -13.34 2.04
C ASP A 78 -30.47 -12.12 2.98
N ASP A 79 -29.29 -11.51 3.05
CA ASP A 79 -29.12 -10.32 3.87
C ASP A 79 -30.11 -9.24 3.39
N PRO A 80 -30.88 -8.58 4.28
CA PRO A 80 -31.93 -7.66 3.87
C PRO A 80 -31.41 -6.53 2.98
N VAL A 81 -30.15 -6.11 3.15
CA VAL A 81 -29.52 -5.10 2.31
C VAL A 81 -29.16 -5.67 0.93
N ALA A 82 -28.60 -6.88 0.89
CA ALA A 82 -28.30 -7.57 -0.35
C ALA A 82 -29.56 -7.89 -1.15
N ALA A 83 -30.59 -8.45 -0.51
CA ALA A 83 -31.87 -8.80 -1.10
C ALA A 83 -32.59 -7.57 -1.68
N LEU A 84 -32.54 -6.42 -0.99
CA LEU A 84 -33.08 -5.16 -1.51
C LEU A 84 -32.36 -4.72 -2.78
N LEU A 85 -31.02 -4.74 -2.79
CA LEU A 85 -30.21 -4.36 -3.94
C LEU A 85 -30.43 -5.32 -5.13
N LEU A 86 -30.44 -6.62 -4.87
CA LEU A 86 -30.72 -7.65 -5.87
C LEU A 86 -32.14 -7.49 -6.44
N GLY A 87 -33.13 -7.20 -5.60
CA GLY A 87 -34.50 -6.91 -6.01
C GLY A 87 -34.62 -5.65 -6.86
N LEU A 88 -33.89 -4.58 -6.52
CA LEU A 88 -33.81 -3.35 -7.32
C LEU A 88 -33.17 -3.57 -8.69
N LEU A 89 -32.18 -4.47 -8.77
CA LEU A 89 -31.53 -4.84 -10.03
C LEU A 89 -32.29 -5.92 -10.81
N GLY A 90 -33.36 -6.52 -10.23
CA GLY A 90 -34.13 -7.59 -10.86
C GLY A 90 -33.36 -8.92 -10.97
N ILE A 91 -32.35 -9.14 -10.12
CA ILE A 91 -31.50 -10.33 -10.14
C ILE A 91 -32.04 -11.33 -9.12
N VAL A 92 -32.40 -12.53 -9.58
CA VAL A 92 -32.87 -13.63 -8.72
C VAL A 92 -31.76 -14.67 -8.59
N ILE A 93 -31.21 -14.80 -7.40
CA ILE A 93 -30.17 -15.78 -7.04
C ILE A 93 -30.54 -16.51 -5.75
N PRO A 94 -29.99 -17.71 -5.52
CA PRO A 94 -30.27 -18.46 -4.30
C PRO A 94 -29.69 -17.76 -3.06
N ALA A 95 -30.48 -17.82 -2.00
CA ALA A 95 -30.22 -17.48 -0.59
C ALA A 95 -28.76 -17.68 -0.12
N ASP A 96 -28.24 -18.90 -0.32
CA ASP A 96 -26.95 -19.34 0.22
C ASP A 96 -25.71 -18.79 -0.50
N ILE A 97 -25.90 -18.04 -1.59
CA ILE A 97 -24.78 -17.49 -2.35
C ILE A 97 -24.18 -16.30 -1.63
N LEU A 98 -22.85 -16.30 -1.53
CA LEU A 98 -22.10 -15.14 -1.03
C LEU A 98 -22.08 -14.03 -2.07
N VAL A 99 -22.37 -12.83 -1.60
CA VAL A 99 -22.35 -11.58 -2.35
C VAL A 99 -21.43 -10.58 -1.64
N GLY A 100 -20.74 -9.77 -2.43
CA GLY A 100 -19.92 -8.67 -1.93
C GLY A 100 -20.65 -7.35 -2.14
N LEU A 101 -20.65 -6.48 -1.13
CA LEU A 101 -21.17 -5.13 -1.22
C LEU A 101 -20.03 -4.10 -1.23
N THR A 102 -20.23 -3.03 -2.00
CA THR A 102 -19.26 -1.94 -2.21
C THR A 102 -17.89 -2.48 -2.63
N CYS A 103 -17.87 -3.15 -3.79
CA CYS A 103 -16.70 -3.85 -4.30
C CYS A 103 -15.96 -3.02 -5.35
N SER A 104 -14.67 -2.83 -5.15
CA SER A 104 -13.79 -2.23 -6.16
C SER A 104 -12.97 -3.30 -6.88
N PRO A 105 -12.92 -3.30 -8.22
CA PRO A 105 -12.12 -4.25 -8.97
C PRO A 105 -10.62 -3.99 -8.78
N ILE A 106 -9.87 -5.05 -8.45
CA ILE A 106 -8.40 -5.02 -8.43
C ILE A 106 -7.91 -5.72 -9.71
N SER A 107 -7.96 -4.98 -10.83
CA SER A 107 -7.59 -5.51 -12.15
C SER A 107 -6.11 -5.30 -12.51
N VAL A 108 -5.31 -4.70 -11.63
CA VAL A 108 -3.88 -4.51 -11.90
C VAL A 108 -3.15 -5.83 -11.68
N ILE A 109 -2.81 -6.49 -12.78
CA ILE A 109 -1.92 -7.65 -12.82
C ILE A 109 -0.60 -7.23 -12.14
N GLY A 110 -0.40 -7.67 -10.90
CA GLY A 110 0.77 -7.31 -10.08
C GLY A 110 0.49 -6.36 -8.90
N ALA A 111 -0.72 -5.81 -8.76
CA ALA A 111 -1.16 -5.24 -7.49
C ALA A 111 -1.54 -6.40 -6.57
N SER A 112 -0.73 -6.63 -5.54
CA SER A 112 -1.00 -7.65 -4.54
C SER A 112 -2.35 -7.41 -3.87
N SER A 113 -2.98 -8.49 -3.39
CA SER A 113 -4.16 -8.47 -2.51
C SER A 113 -4.02 -7.57 -1.28
N SER A 114 -2.80 -7.10 -0.97
CA SER A 114 -2.52 -6.09 0.06
C SER A 114 -2.99 -4.67 -0.28
N SER A 115 -3.45 -4.39 -1.51
CA SER A 115 -4.04 -3.08 -1.85
C SER A 115 -5.48 -2.93 -1.37
N CYS A 116 -6.10 -4.01 -0.90
CA CYS A 116 -7.41 -3.98 -0.30
C CYS A 116 -7.28 -3.82 1.22
N SER A 117 -7.80 -2.71 1.77
CA SER A 117 -7.91 -2.55 3.22
C SER A 117 -9.10 -3.32 3.82
N ALA A 118 -9.94 -3.93 2.97
CA ALA A 118 -11.13 -4.66 3.34
C ALA A 118 -11.00 -6.16 2.97
N GLN A 119 -12.11 -6.83 2.68
CA GLN A 119 -12.12 -8.25 2.35
C GLN A 119 -11.81 -8.47 0.86
N THR A 120 -10.78 -9.28 0.59
CA THR A 120 -10.44 -9.72 -0.76
C THR A 120 -11.20 -10.99 -1.12
N VAL A 121 -11.93 -10.94 -2.23
CA VAL A 121 -12.79 -12.02 -2.71
C VAL A 121 -12.65 -12.23 -4.22
N CYS A 122 -12.91 -13.45 -4.66
CA CYS A 122 -13.09 -13.83 -6.06
C CYS A 122 -14.58 -13.91 -6.36
N CYS A 123 -15.13 -13.01 -7.17
CA CYS A 123 -16.54 -13.06 -7.54
C CYS A 123 -16.69 -13.42 -9.02
N THR A 124 -17.73 -14.19 -9.34
CA THR A 124 -17.99 -14.68 -10.71
C THR A 124 -18.57 -13.56 -11.57
N ASP A 125 -19.47 -12.76 -11.00
CA ASP A 125 -20.09 -11.63 -11.68
C ASP A 125 -19.88 -10.32 -10.91
N ASN A 126 -19.48 -9.28 -11.63
CA ASN A 126 -19.45 -7.89 -11.17
C ASN A 126 -20.58 -7.12 -11.86
N SER A 127 -21.82 -7.45 -11.51
CA SER A 127 -23.00 -6.81 -12.13
C SER A 127 -23.05 -5.30 -11.84
N SER A 128 -22.38 -4.84 -10.79
CA SER A 128 -22.17 -3.41 -10.49
C SER A 128 -20.95 -3.21 -9.59
N SER A 129 -20.34 -2.02 -9.62
CA SER A 129 -19.31 -1.60 -8.64
C SER A 129 -19.83 -1.55 -7.19
N LEU A 130 -21.14 -1.70 -7.00
CA LEU A 130 -21.80 -1.76 -5.70
C LEU A 130 -22.08 -3.19 -5.24
N ILE A 131 -22.28 -4.14 -6.15
CA ILE A 131 -22.62 -5.52 -5.79
C ILE A 131 -21.95 -6.54 -6.71
N SER A 132 -21.33 -7.54 -6.11
CA SER A 132 -20.75 -8.69 -6.81
C SER A 132 -21.33 -10.00 -6.30
N ILE A 133 -21.46 -10.98 -7.20
CA ILE A 133 -22.20 -12.22 -6.98
C ILE A 133 -21.26 -13.42 -7.09
N GLY A 134 -21.53 -14.45 -6.29
CA GLY A 134 -20.76 -15.68 -6.30
C GLY A 134 -19.35 -15.45 -5.77
N CYS A 135 -19.24 -14.69 -4.68
CA CYS A 135 -17.97 -14.30 -4.09
C CYS A 135 -17.40 -15.42 -3.20
N LEU A 136 -16.13 -15.77 -3.40
CA LEU A 136 -15.41 -16.76 -2.63
C LEU A 136 -14.17 -16.11 -2.00
N PRO A 137 -13.84 -16.39 -0.72
CA PRO A 137 -12.67 -15.79 -0.10
C PRO A 137 -11.36 -16.35 -0.69
N ILE A 138 -10.41 -15.48 -1.03
CA ILE A 138 -9.14 -15.88 -1.66
C ILE A 138 -8.30 -16.85 -0.80
N HIS A 139 -8.50 -16.83 0.52
CA HIS A 139 -7.78 -17.69 1.46
C HIS A 139 -8.06 -19.18 1.26
N PHE A 140 -9.20 -19.54 0.66
CA PHE A 140 -9.54 -20.94 0.39
C PHE A 140 -8.83 -21.52 -0.84
N LEU A 141 -8.35 -20.68 -1.76
CA LEU A 141 -7.73 -21.11 -3.02
C LEU A 141 -6.22 -21.40 -2.94
N VAL A 142 -5.56 -21.11 -1.81
CA VAL A 142 -4.09 -21.25 -1.65
C VAL A 142 -3.70 -22.57 -0.95
N THR A 143 -4.68 -23.34 -0.46
CA THR A 143 -4.44 -24.60 0.30
C THR A 143 -4.75 -25.89 -0.48
N LEU A 144 -4.98 -25.82 -1.80
CA LEU A 144 -5.17 -26.97 -2.69
C LEU A 144 -4.00 -27.11 -3.67
#